data_AF-A0A933CL09-F1
#
_entry.id   AF-A0A933CL09-F1
#
_cell.length_a   1.000
_cell.length_b   1.000
_cell.length_c   1.000
_cell.angle_alpha   90.00
_cell.angle_beta   90.00
_cell.angle_gamma   90.00
#
_symmetry.space_group_name_H-M   'P 1'
#
loop_
_entity.id
_entity.type
_entity.pdbx_description
1 polymer ?
#
loop_
_entity_poly.entity_id
_entity_poly.type
_entity_poly.pdbx_seq_one_letter_code
_entity_poly.pdbx_strand_id
1 'polypeptide(L)'
;MPLRGLARPPIPSSWLRELAAGYLLGYPSRAECRGGRWGYRFEKRLRRHRAGFFVGFLTRAPKWRGGPFATPCAPPECVVFAFLEPTAGGLRKRLVEGEGGDFRRAYDLLTKYTARWPRWEFREAQGPPLLRRVSLHEFPARQRAKYARNFFKETLALVVRSGLPAELLARPGGR
;
A
#
# COMPACT_ATOMS: atom_id res chain seq x y z
N MET A 1 -1.84 14.56 18.38
CA MET A 1 -3.04 13.81 18.83
C MET A 1 -2.67 12.34 19.04
N PRO A 2 -2.58 11.84 20.28
CA PRO A 2 -2.24 10.45 20.55
C PRO A 2 -3.46 9.53 20.34
N LEU A 3 -3.27 8.49 19.53
CA LEU A 3 -4.27 7.49 19.13
C LEU A 3 -4.55 6.50 20.29
N ARG A 4 -5.56 6.72 21.14
CA ARG A 4 -6.01 5.76 22.17
C ARG A 4 -7.04 4.77 21.58
N GLY A 5 -6.95 3.48 21.95
CA GLY A 5 -7.94 2.43 21.64
C GLY A 5 -7.79 1.69 20.31
N LEU A 6 -6.82 2.05 19.47
CA LEU A 6 -6.59 1.39 18.17
C LEU A 6 -5.48 0.36 18.32
N ALA A 7 -5.70 -0.86 17.81
CA ALA A 7 -4.68 -1.90 17.78
C ALA A 7 -3.46 -1.36 17.03
N ARG A 8 -2.36 -1.16 17.76
CA ARG A 8 -1.08 -0.69 17.20
C ARG A 8 -0.26 -1.90 16.76
N PRO A 9 0.67 -1.74 15.81
CA PRO A 9 1.66 -2.79 15.56
C PRO A 9 2.48 -3.05 16.84
N PRO A 10 2.92 -4.30 17.10
CA PRO A 10 3.68 -4.65 18.30
C PRO A 10 5.16 -4.25 18.19
N ILE A 11 5.47 -3.20 17.43
CA ILE A 11 6.83 -2.69 17.21
C ILE A 11 6.83 -1.15 17.17
N PRO A 12 7.94 -0.49 17.54
CA PRO A 12 8.10 0.95 17.35
C PRO A 12 8.02 1.33 15.86
N SER A 13 7.16 2.31 15.55
CA SER A 13 6.81 2.66 14.17
C SER A 13 6.70 4.17 13.93
N SER A 14 7.27 5.00 14.81
CA SER A 14 7.30 6.47 14.66
C SER A 14 8.02 6.92 13.38
N TRP A 15 9.02 6.15 12.92
CA TRP A 15 9.79 6.39 11.70
C TRP A 15 9.00 6.18 10.40
N LEU A 16 7.83 5.52 10.45
CA LEU A 16 7.13 5.05 9.25
C LEU A 16 6.69 6.20 8.33
N ARG A 17 6.17 7.29 8.91
CA ARG A 17 5.67 8.43 8.14
C ARG A 17 6.80 9.12 7.38
N GLU A 18 7.89 9.41 8.09
CA GLU A 18 9.05 10.11 7.53
C GLU A 18 9.71 9.27 6.44
N LEU A 19 9.91 7.97 6.70
CA LEU A 19 10.41 7.03 5.71
C LEU A 19 9.55 7.08 4.44
N ALA A 20 8.23 6.92 4.57
CA ALA A 20 7.34 6.89 3.41
C ALA A 20 7.26 8.24 2.68
N ALA A 21 7.29 9.36 3.40
CA ALA A 21 7.28 10.70 2.82
C ALA A 21 8.53 10.95 1.94
N GLY A 22 9.69 10.40 2.30
CA GLY A 22 10.91 10.50 1.49
C GLY A 22 10.81 9.81 0.13
N TYR A 23 9.93 8.82 -0.03
CA TYR A 23 9.72 8.11 -1.31
C TYR A 23 8.48 8.63 -2.07
N LEU A 24 7.44 9.05 -1.37
CA LEU A 24 6.16 9.47 -1.96
C LEU A 24 6.04 10.99 -2.02
N LEU A 25 7.08 11.64 -2.53
CA LEU A 25 7.15 13.10 -2.69
C LEU A 25 5.96 13.61 -3.51
N GLY A 26 5.39 14.74 -3.10
CA GLY A 26 4.21 15.34 -3.75
C GLY A 26 2.85 14.77 -3.32
N TYR A 27 2.83 13.71 -2.50
CA TYR A 27 1.59 13.20 -1.91
C TYR A 27 1.38 13.71 -0.48
N PRO A 28 0.26 14.40 -0.18
CA PRO A 28 -0.08 14.72 1.20
C PRO A 28 -0.36 13.44 2.00
N SER A 29 0.21 13.37 3.20
CA SER A 29 0.08 12.21 4.10
C SER A 29 -1.05 12.41 5.11
N ARG A 30 -1.86 11.37 5.36
CA ARG A 30 -2.87 11.33 6.42
C ARG A 30 -2.75 10.02 7.22
N ALA A 31 -2.80 10.11 8.55
CA ALA A 31 -2.83 8.91 9.39
C ALA A 31 -4.13 8.10 9.16
N GLU A 32 -4.01 6.78 9.04
CA GLU A 32 -5.13 5.85 8.95
C GLU A 32 -4.98 4.76 10.01
N CYS A 33 -5.99 4.68 10.88
CA CYS A 33 -6.00 3.74 12.01
C CYS A 33 -7.34 2.98 12.12
N ARG A 34 -8.09 2.86 11.02
CA ARG A 34 -9.45 2.28 10.99
C ARG A 34 -9.45 0.89 10.33
N GLY A 35 -10.42 0.05 10.70
CA GLY A 35 -10.65 -1.23 10.03
C GLY A 35 -9.50 -2.24 10.15
N GLY A 36 -8.70 -2.17 11.23
CA GLY A 36 -7.52 -3.01 11.42
C GLY A 36 -6.28 -2.53 10.67
N ARG A 37 -6.33 -1.42 9.94
CA ARG A 37 -5.15 -0.75 9.38
C ARG A 37 -4.56 0.21 10.40
N TRP A 38 -3.24 0.26 10.51
CA TRP A 38 -2.50 1.27 11.26
C TRP A 38 -1.34 1.77 10.39
N GLY A 39 -1.32 3.05 10.02
CA GLY A 39 -0.30 3.60 9.14
C GLY A 39 -0.68 4.94 8.54
N TYR A 40 -0.26 5.17 7.31
CA TYR A 40 -0.45 6.45 6.61
C TYR A 40 -0.92 6.22 5.17
N ARG A 41 -1.86 7.05 4.73
CA ARG A 41 -2.25 7.21 3.33
C ARG A 41 -1.51 8.40 2.74
N PHE A 42 -1.04 8.24 1.51
CA PHE A 42 -0.41 9.25 0.69
C PHE A 42 -1.27 9.37 -0.57
N GLU A 43 -2.09 10.42 -0.68
CA GLU A 43 -3.18 10.42 -1.67
C GLU A 43 -3.35 11.74 -2.40
N LYS A 44 -3.73 11.65 -3.68
CA LYS A 44 -4.09 12.77 -4.53
C LYS A 44 -5.51 12.59 -5.06
N ARG A 45 -6.21 13.71 -5.23
CA ARG A 45 -7.51 13.75 -5.91
C ARG A 45 -7.35 13.78 -7.43
N LEU A 46 -8.01 12.85 -8.11
CA LEU A 46 -8.11 12.74 -9.56
C LEU A 46 -9.57 12.97 -9.99
N ARG A 47 -9.98 14.24 -10.09
CA ARG A 47 -11.38 14.67 -10.30
C ARG A 47 -12.31 14.11 -9.20
N ARG A 48 -13.18 13.16 -9.56
CA ARG A 48 -14.11 12.46 -8.64
C ARG A 48 -13.49 11.24 -7.96
N HIS A 49 -12.22 10.93 -8.23
CA HIS A 49 -11.52 9.78 -7.70
C HIS A 49 -10.39 10.19 -6.76
N ARG A 50 -9.90 9.24 -5.97
CA ARG A 50 -8.68 9.36 -5.19
C ARG A 50 -7.76 8.22 -5.57
N ALA A 51 -6.49 8.53 -5.76
CA ALA A 51 -5.46 7.53 -6.00
C ALA A 51 -4.28 7.80 -5.08
N GLY A 52 -3.56 6.75 -4.72
CA GLY A 52 -2.44 6.89 -3.84
C GLY A 52 -1.97 5.58 -3.25
N PHE A 53 -1.30 5.69 -2.12
CA PHE A 53 -0.63 4.58 -1.47
C PHE A 53 -0.99 4.54 0.01
N PHE A 54 -1.18 3.34 0.55
CA PHE A 54 -1.16 3.10 1.98
C PHE A 54 0.15 2.43 2.36
N VAL A 55 0.74 2.89 3.46
CA VAL A 55 1.98 2.34 4.02
C VAL A 55 1.74 2.13 5.51
N GLY A 56 1.82 0.88 5.96
CA GLY A 56 1.68 0.57 7.37
C GLY A 56 1.42 -0.89 7.66
N PHE A 57 0.59 -1.15 8.66
CA PHE A 57 0.38 -2.47 9.22
C PHE A 57 -1.08 -2.88 9.16
N LEU A 58 -1.31 -4.17 8.91
CA LEU A 58 -2.56 -4.83 9.30
C LEU A 58 -2.38 -5.34 10.72
N THR A 59 -3.27 -4.94 11.62
CA THR A 59 -3.20 -5.23 13.07
C THR A 59 -4.31 -6.16 13.54
N ARG A 60 -5.29 -6.41 12.67
CA ARG A 60 -6.37 -7.38 12.87
C ARG A 60 -6.69 -8.04 11.54
N ALA A 61 -7.13 -9.29 11.59
CA ALA A 61 -7.60 -9.95 10.39
C ALA A 61 -8.84 -9.18 9.92
N PRO A 62 -8.93 -8.79 8.65
CA PRO A 62 -10.14 -8.18 8.14
C PRO A 62 -11.30 -9.18 8.35
N LYS A 63 -12.37 -8.75 9.04
CA LYS A 63 -13.58 -9.58 9.30
C LYS A 63 -14.38 -9.92 8.03
N TRP A 64 -13.87 -9.60 6.85
CA TRP A 64 -14.60 -9.62 5.59
C TRP A 64 -14.35 -10.94 4.86
N ARG A 65 -15.36 -11.83 4.82
CA ARG A 65 -15.43 -12.85 3.75
C ARG A 65 -15.60 -12.07 2.44
N GLY A 66 -14.60 -12.13 1.55
CA GLY A 66 -14.61 -11.38 0.27
C GLY A 66 -14.12 -9.93 0.34
N GLY A 67 -13.44 -9.52 1.41
CA GLY A 67 -12.78 -8.22 1.46
C GLY A 67 -11.57 -8.13 0.52
N PRO A 68 -10.96 -6.95 0.36
CA PRO A 68 -9.84 -6.70 -0.54
C PRO A 68 -8.53 -7.33 -0.02
N PHE A 69 -8.57 -8.43 0.72
CA PHE A 69 -7.45 -9.21 1.24
C PHE A 69 -7.91 -10.68 1.36
N ALA A 70 -8.40 -11.25 0.25
CA ALA A 70 -8.96 -12.61 0.19
C ALA A 70 -7.92 -13.71 0.50
N THR A 71 -6.63 -13.37 0.41
CA THR A 71 -5.52 -14.22 0.80
C THR A 71 -5.43 -14.33 2.34
N PRO A 72 -5.23 -15.52 2.94
CA PRO A 72 -5.10 -15.68 4.38
C PRO A 72 -4.16 -14.62 4.99
N CYS A 73 -4.61 -13.97 6.06
CA CYS A 73 -3.91 -12.91 6.74
C CYS A 73 -3.63 -13.36 8.18
N ALA A 74 -2.38 -13.30 8.61
CA ALA A 74 -1.96 -13.60 9.98
C ALA A 74 -1.34 -12.33 10.60
N PRO A 75 -2.19 -11.36 11.01
CA PRO A 75 -1.70 -10.13 11.61
C PRO A 75 -0.86 -10.41 12.86
N PRO A 76 0.11 -9.53 13.16
CA PRO A 76 0.34 -8.27 12.46
C PRO A 76 1.19 -8.43 11.20
N GLU A 77 0.80 -7.76 10.11
CA GLU A 77 1.50 -7.79 8.82
C GLU A 77 2.00 -6.40 8.45
N CYS A 78 3.20 -6.30 7.88
CA CYS A 78 3.61 -5.11 7.15
C CYS A 78 2.89 -5.10 5.80
N VAL A 79 2.41 -3.94 5.36
CA VAL A 79 1.67 -3.81 4.11
C VAL A 79 1.93 -2.48 3.41
N VAL A 80 2.14 -2.55 2.11
CA VAL A 80 2.11 -1.41 1.19
C VAL A 80 1.13 -1.74 0.08
N PHE A 81 0.20 -0.83 -0.22
CA PHE A 81 -0.67 -1.00 -1.37
C PHE A 81 -0.91 0.30 -2.09
N ALA A 82 -1.07 0.23 -3.41
CA ALA A 82 -1.57 1.33 -4.21
C ALA A 82 -3.08 1.16 -4.39
N PHE A 83 -3.84 2.24 -4.26
CA PHE A 83 -5.29 2.22 -4.35
C PHE A 83 -5.82 3.22 -5.39
N LEU A 84 -7.02 2.92 -5.86
CA LEU A 84 -7.86 3.80 -6.64
C LEU A 84 -9.29 3.70 -6.10
N GLU A 85 -9.85 4.82 -5.66
CA GLU A 85 -11.18 4.91 -5.07
C GLU A 85 -12.04 5.91 -5.86
N PRO A 86 -13.33 5.62 -6.12
CA PRO A 86 -14.01 4.35 -5.84
C PRO A 86 -13.43 3.16 -6.61
N THR A 87 -13.65 1.94 -6.11
CA THR A 87 -13.11 0.69 -6.67
C THR A 87 -13.85 0.20 -7.93
N ALA A 88 -14.67 1.05 -8.54
CA ALA A 88 -15.42 0.76 -9.76
C ALA A 88 -15.50 2.01 -10.64
N GLY A 89 -15.71 1.81 -11.94
CA GLY A 89 -15.92 2.89 -12.92
C GLY A 89 -14.83 2.97 -13.99
N GLY A 90 -15.04 3.85 -14.97
CA GLY A 90 -14.20 3.93 -16.18
C GLY A 90 -12.73 4.24 -15.89
N LEU A 91 -12.41 4.94 -14.80
CA LEU A 91 -11.02 5.19 -14.44
C LEU A 91 -10.29 3.92 -13.99
N ARG A 92 -10.97 3.03 -13.25
CA ARG A 92 -10.41 1.73 -12.89
C ARG A 92 -10.22 0.86 -14.12
N LYS A 93 -11.24 0.80 -14.99
CA LYS A 93 -11.14 0.09 -16.27
C LYS A 93 -9.91 0.53 -17.05
N ARG A 94 -9.64 1.84 -17.13
CA ARG A 94 -8.50 2.38 -17.87
C ARG A 94 -7.15 2.18 -17.18
N LEU A 95 -7.06 2.38 -15.87
CA LEU A 95 -5.77 2.39 -15.16
C LEU A 95 -5.34 1.02 -14.64
N VAL A 96 -6.29 0.11 -14.44
CA VAL A 96 -6.07 -1.18 -13.79
C VAL A 96 -6.38 -2.33 -14.75
N GLU A 97 -7.61 -2.39 -15.27
CA GLU A 97 -8.09 -3.56 -16.00
C GLU A 97 -7.59 -3.59 -17.46
N GLY A 98 -7.54 -2.42 -18.11
CA GLY A 98 -7.19 -2.27 -19.52
C GLY A 98 -5.73 -2.58 -19.83
N GLU A 99 -5.49 -3.00 -21.07
CA GLU A 99 -4.13 -3.18 -21.59
C GLU A 99 -3.33 -1.88 -21.48
N GLY A 100 -2.08 -2.01 -21.01
CA GLY A 100 -1.20 -0.85 -20.78
C GLY A 100 -1.61 0.06 -19.63
N GLY A 101 -2.61 -0.29 -18.81
CA GLY A 101 -2.99 0.47 -17.62
C GLY A 101 -1.80 0.66 -16.67
N ASP A 102 -1.66 1.85 -16.08
CA ASP A 102 -0.49 2.21 -15.24
C ASP A 102 -0.24 1.21 -14.11
N PHE A 103 -1.29 0.69 -13.47
CA PHE A 103 -1.13 -0.27 -12.38
C PHE A 103 -0.67 -1.64 -12.90
N ARG A 104 -1.11 -2.05 -14.10
CA ARG A 104 -0.67 -3.30 -14.75
C ARG A 104 0.79 -3.19 -15.18
N ARG A 105 1.17 -2.09 -15.86
CA ARG A 105 2.57 -1.81 -16.23
C ARG A 105 3.49 -1.78 -15.01
N ALA A 106 3.05 -1.14 -13.93
CA ALA A 106 3.79 -1.13 -12.68
C ALA A 106 3.92 -2.54 -12.09
N TYR A 107 2.87 -3.36 -12.09
CA TYR A 107 2.93 -4.75 -11.64
C TYR A 107 3.97 -5.57 -12.43
N ASP A 108 3.95 -5.46 -13.75
CA ASP A 108 4.85 -6.21 -14.62
C ASP A 108 6.32 -5.83 -14.37
N LEU A 109 6.59 -4.56 -14.10
CA LEU A 109 7.93 -4.12 -13.67
C LEU A 109 8.29 -4.66 -12.29
N LEU A 110 7.38 -4.51 -11.33
CA LEU A 110 7.61 -4.91 -9.93
C LEU A 110 7.91 -6.40 -9.83
N THR A 111 7.16 -7.25 -10.53
CA THR A 111 7.36 -8.71 -10.53
C THR A 111 8.70 -9.13 -11.12
N LYS A 112 9.18 -8.45 -12.18
CA LYS A 112 10.53 -8.66 -12.73
C LYS A 112 11.63 -8.37 -11.70
N TYR A 113 11.45 -7.35 -10.87
CA TYR A 113 12.42 -6.96 -9.83
C TYR A 113 12.25 -7.71 -8.50
N THR A 114 11.15 -8.43 -8.29
CA THR A 114 10.88 -9.17 -7.05
C THR A 114 10.58 -10.65 -7.31
N ALA A 115 11.60 -11.40 -7.74
CA ALA A 115 11.49 -12.85 -7.89
C ALA A 115 11.32 -13.58 -6.53
N ARG A 116 11.88 -12.99 -5.46
CA ARG A 116 11.86 -13.54 -4.10
C ARG A 116 10.68 -13.01 -3.29
N TRP A 117 10.19 -13.84 -2.37
CA TRP A 117 9.17 -13.45 -1.39
C TRP A 117 9.64 -12.29 -0.49
N PRO A 118 8.73 -11.39 -0.04
CA PRO A 118 7.31 -11.32 -0.38
C PRO A 118 7.05 -10.74 -1.77
N ARG A 119 6.14 -11.38 -2.53
CA ARG A 119 5.77 -10.97 -3.89
C ARG A 119 4.69 -9.89 -3.90
N TRP A 120 4.61 -9.18 -5.02
CA TRP A 120 3.48 -8.31 -5.31
C TRP A 120 2.26 -9.14 -5.70
N GLU A 121 1.08 -8.72 -5.23
CA GLU A 121 -0.23 -9.20 -5.65
C GLU A 121 -0.85 -8.13 -6.56
N PHE A 122 -1.39 -8.54 -7.71
CA PHE A 122 -2.19 -7.69 -8.58
C PHE A 122 -3.67 -8.08 -8.51
N ARG A 123 -4.56 -7.08 -8.42
CA ARG A 123 -6.00 -7.31 -8.30
C ARG A 123 -6.79 -6.43 -9.25
N GLU A 124 -7.30 -7.05 -10.30
CA GLU A 124 -8.01 -6.37 -11.38
C GLU A 124 -9.40 -5.88 -10.96
N ALA A 125 -10.18 -6.72 -10.28
CA ALA A 125 -11.60 -6.43 -10.03
C ALA A 125 -11.89 -5.85 -8.64
N GLN A 126 -11.15 -6.25 -7.61
CA GLN A 126 -11.51 -5.91 -6.22
C GLN A 126 -10.32 -5.47 -5.38
N GLY A 127 -10.55 -4.46 -4.53
CA GLY A 127 -9.55 -3.97 -3.60
C GLY A 127 -8.45 -3.11 -4.22
N PRO A 128 -7.34 -2.92 -3.48
CA PRO A 128 -6.21 -2.17 -3.98
C PRO A 128 -5.56 -2.95 -5.14
N PRO A 129 -5.37 -2.33 -6.31
CA PRO A 129 -4.83 -3.02 -7.48
C PRO A 129 -3.44 -3.59 -7.29
N LEU A 130 -2.60 -2.95 -6.48
CA LEU A 130 -1.24 -3.41 -6.18
C LEU A 130 -1.07 -3.52 -4.68
N LEU A 131 -0.57 -4.66 -4.24
CA LEU A 131 -0.36 -4.94 -2.83
C LEU A 131 0.94 -5.72 -2.64
N ARG A 132 1.72 -5.38 -1.62
CA ARG A 132 2.80 -6.21 -1.10
C ARG A 132 2.69 -6.26 0.41
N ARG A 133 2.82 -7.45 0.99
CA ARG A 133 2.71 -7.66 2.43
C ARG A 133 3.57 -8.82 2.92
N VAL A 134 3.86 -8.84 4.21
CA VAL A 134 4.61 -9.89 4.89
C VAL A 134 4.21 -9.95 6.36
N SER A 135 4.13 -11.14 6.95
CA SER A 135 3.81 -11.27 8.36
C SER A 135 4.98 -10.89 9.23
N LEU A 136 4.74 -10.13 10.31
CA LEU A 136 5.76 -9.88 11.33
C LEU A 136 6.18 -11.17 12.05
N HIS A 137 5.38 -12.23 11.97
CA HIS A 137 5.73 -13.54 12.54
C HIS A 137 6.85 -14.24 11.75
N GLU A 138 7.06 -13.88 10.49
CA GLU A 138 8.18 -14.38 9.68
C GLU A 138 9.53 -13.79 10.11
N PHE A 139 9.51 -12.69 10.89
CA PHE A 139 10.73 -12.05 11.36
C PHE A 139 11.11 -12.50 12.78
N PRO A 140 12.42 -12.66 13.07
CA PRO A 140 12.89 -12.92 14.43
C PRO A 140 12.36 -11.86 15.40
N ALA A 141 11.78 -12.29 16.52
CA ALA A 141 11.05 -11.41 17.45
C ALA A 141 11.87 -10.17 17.87
N ARG A 142 13.15 -10.36 18.21
CA ARG A 142 14.08 -9.29 18.62
C ARG A 142 14.44 -8.31 17.49
N GLN A 143 14.20 -8.67 16.23
CA GLN A 143 14.58 -7.88 15.06
C GLN A 143 13.37 -7.43 14.21
N ARG A 144 12.14 -7.71 14.64
CA ARG A 144 10.92 -7.35 13.89
C ARG A 144 10.88 -5.90 13.43
N ALA A 145 11.29 -4.95 14.28
CA ALA A 145 11.32 -3.53 13.93
C ALA A 145 12.31 -3.22 12.79
N LYS A 146 13.50 -3.84 12.82
CA LYS A 146 14.53 -3.71 11.78
C LYS A 146 14.04 -4.29 10.45
N TYR A 147 13.54 -5.53 10.46
CA TYR A 147 13.05 -6.19 9.24
C TYR A 147 11.81 -5.50 8.67
N ALA A 148 10.89 -5.01 9.52
CA ALA A 148 9.77 -4.19 9.07
C ALA A 148 10.25 -2.93 8.35
N ARG A 149 11.21 -2.19 8.94
CA ARG A 149 11.79 -0.99 8.31
C ARG A 149 12.43 -1.31 6.95
N ASN A 150 13.17 -2.41 6.85
CA ASN A 150 13.76 -2.86 5.59
C ASN A 150 12.69 -3.21 4.55
N PHE A 151 11.65 -3.95 4.96
CA PHE A 151 10.51 -4.26 4.10
C PHE A 151 9.90 -2.99 3.50
N PHE A 152 9.60 -1.97 4.30
CA PHE A 152 9.02 -0.73 3.76
C PHE A 152 10.01 0.02 2.87
N LYS A 153 11.28 0.14 3.27
CA LYS A 153 12.31 0.82 2.48
C LYS A 153 12.45 0.20 1.09
N GLU A 154 12.59 -1.12 1.02
CA GLU A 154 12.71 -1.86 -0.24
C GLU A 154 11.42 -1.76 -1.07
N THR A 155 10.27 -1.94 -0.43
CA THR A 155 8.98 -1.87 -1.12
C THR A 155 8.72 -0.50 -1.71
N LEU A 156 9.02 0.57 -0.98
CA LEU A 156 8.83 1.94 -1.45
C LEU A 156 9.83 2.31 -2.56
N ALA A 157 11.09 1.86 -2.45
CA ALA A 157 12.07 2.04 -3.52
C ALA A 157 11.61 1.38 -4.84
N LEU A 158 11.04 0.17 -4.75
CA LEU A 158 10.46 -0.52 -5.90
C LEU A 158 9.23 0.21 -6.45
N VAL A 159 8.34 0.70 -5.59
CA VAL A 159 7.17 1.49 -6.01
C VAL A 159 7.60 2.73 -6.80
N VAL A 160 8.58 3.49 -6.30
CA VAL A 160 9.10 4.66 -7.02
C VAL A 160 9.73 4.25 -8.35
N ARG A 161 10.54 3.18 -8.35
CA ARG A 161 11.18 2.66 -9.57
C ARG A 161 10.19 2.16 -10.63
N SER A 162 8.97 1.77 -10.23
CA SER A 162 7.92 1.40 -11.18
C SER A 162 7.32 2.59 -11.94
N GLY A 163 7.63 3.83 -11.54
CA GLY A 163 7.10 5.05 -12.16
C GLY A 163 5.66 5.40 -11.76
N LEU A 164 4.93 4.47 -11.13
CA LEU A 164 3.52 4.65 -10.77
C LEU A 164 3.23 5.93 -9.95
N PRO A 165 4.03 6.32 -8.93
CA PRO A 165 3.79 7.57 -8.22
C PRO A 165 3.86 8.80 -9.14
N ALA A 166 4.83 8.85 -10.05
CA ALA A 166 4.98 9.98 -10.97
C ALA A 166 3.82 10.04 -11.98
N GLU A 167 3.41 8.91 -12.54
CA GLU A 167 2.27 8.81 -13.46
C GLU A 167 0.97 9.30 -12.81
N LEU A 168 0.70 8.87 -11.57
CA LEU A 168 -0.48 9.30 -10.83
C LEU A 168 -0.43 10.79 -10.45
N LEU A 169 0.76 11.35 -10.19
CA LEU A 169 0.93 12.79 -9.93
C LEU A 169 0.80 13.64 -11.19
N ALA A 170 1.28 13.18 -12.34
CA ALA A 170 1.16 13.88 -13.61
C ALA A 170 -0.29 13.98 -14.09
N ARG A 171 -1.16 13.06 -13.66
CA ARG A 171 -2.57 13.08 -14.02
C ARG A 171 -3.27 14.34 -13.47
N PRO A 172 -4.03 15.05 -14.30
CA PRO A 172 -4.64 16.31 -13.91
C PRO A 172 -5.62 16.10 -12.76
N GLY A 173 -5.49 16.93 -11.72
CA GLY A 173 -6.53 17.10 -10.71
C GLY A 173 -7.71 17.85 -11.33
N GLY A 174 -8.93 17.39 -11.11
CA GLY A 174 -10.10 18.22 -11.42
C GLY A 174 -10.25 19.29 -10.34
N ARG A 175 -10.46 20.53 -10.76
CA ARG A 175 -11.06 21.57 -9.91
C ARG A 175 -12.45 21.12 -9.48
#